data_AF-J1HD00-F1
#
_entry.id   AF-J1HD00-F1
#
_cell.length_a   1.000
_cell.length_b   1.000
_cell.length_c   1.000
_cell.angle_alpha   90.00
_cell.angle_beta   90.00
_cell.angle_gamma   90.00
#
_symmetry.space_group_name_H-M   'P 1'
#
loop_
_entity.id
_entity.type
_entity.pdbx_description
1 polymer ?
#
loop_
_entity_poly.entity_id
_entity_poly.type
_entity_poly.pdbx_seq_one_letter_code
_entity_poly.pdbx_strand_id
1 'polypeptide(L)'
;MSGYLHSVAVMSHKIHENHESHDIISREFFDSYTRALLDRDAKAIAEHYAVPALIEFPEQAIAVSDARQTEEFFAGAFGQYEGVSRSDAAMEVVAATGHSIWADVSWHHHGGAPDERSMYQLVRNGDKWTIAVLTPLDA
;
A
#
# COMPACT_ATOMS: atom_id res chain seq x y z
N MET A 1 -2.37 -34.26 -27.21
CA MET A 1 -1.95 -33.78 -25.87
C MET A 1 -0.90 -32.66 -25.88
N SER A 2 -0.28 -32.31 -27.02
CA SER A 2 0.84 -31.35 -27.06
C SER A 2 0.46 -29.87 -26.84
N GLY A 3 -0.71 -29.41 -27.31
CA GLY A 3 -1.11 -28.00 -27.20
C GLY A 3 -1.51 -27.53 -25.79
N TYR A 4 -2.04 -28.43 -24.95
CA TYR A 4 -2.48 -28.08 -23.59
C TYR A 4 -1.30 -27.81 -22.66
N LEU A 5 -0.28 -28.67 -22.71
CA LEU A 5 0.96 -28.50 -21.92
C LEU A 5 1.73 -27.23 -22.32
N HIS A 6 1.76 -26.89 -23.62
CA HIS A 6 2.38 -25.65 -24.09
C HIS A 6 1.62 -24.39 -23.60
N SER A 7 0.29 -24.42 -23.65
CA SER A 7 -0.55 -23.32 -23.14
C SER A 7 -0.35 -23.09 -21.62
N VAL A 8 -0.31 -24.17 -20.84
CA VAL A 8 -0.06 -24.11 -19.38
C VAL A 8 1.32 -23.53 -19.07
N ALA A 9 2.37 -23.91 -19.81
CA ALA A 9 3.71 -23.37 -19.62
C ALA A 9 3.79 -21.86 -19.91
N VAL A 10 3.15 -21.39 -20.99
CA VAL A 10 3.10 -19.96 -21.33
C VAL A 10 2.29 -19.16 -20.30
N MET A 11 1.19 -19.72 -19.80
CA MET A 11 0.38 -19.09 -18.74
C MET A 11 1.17 -18.98 -17.44
N SER A 12 1.85 -20.06 -17.03
CA SER A 12 2.68 -20.07 -15.83
C SER A 12 3.83 -19.05 -15.91
N HIS A 13 4.46 -18.92 -17.09
CA HIS A 13 5.53 -17.95 -17.31
C HIS A 13 5.03 -16.50 -17.22
N LYS A 14 3.91 -16.18 -17.89
CA LYS A 14 3.28 -14.85 -17.79
C LYS A 14 2.80 -14.51 -16.39
N ILE A 15 2.29 -15.49 -15.63
CA ILE A 15 1.89 -15.30 -14.24
C ILE A 15 3.12 -14.95 -13.39
N HIS A 16 4.24 -15.63 -13.62
CA HIS A 16 5.50 -15.36 -12.91
C HIS A 16 6.06 -13.97 -13.24
N GLU A 17 6.17 -13.60 -14.52
CA GLU A 17 6.63 -12.26 -14.94
C GLU A 17 5.72 -11.14 -14.40
N ASN A 18 4.40 -11.34 -14.43
CA ASN A 18 3.45 -10.39 -13.86
C ASN A 18 3.60 -10.26 -12.35
N HIS A 19 3.87 -11.36 -11.64
CA HIS A 19 4.10 -11.34 -10.20
C HIS A 19 5.36 -10.54 -9.85
N GLU A 20 6.49 -10.80 -10.53
CA GLU A 20 7.73 -10.04 -10.33
C GLU A 20 7.54 -8.54 -10.60
N SER A 21 6.77 -8.18 -11.63
CA SER A 21 6.44 -6.79 -11.94
C SER A 21 5.64 -6.12 -10.81
N HIS A 22 4.62 -6.79 -10.26
CA HIS A 22 3.82 -6.24 -9.17
C HIS A 22 4.61 -6.14 -7.84
N ASP A 23 5.53 -7.06 -7.58
CA ASP A 23 6.42 -7.00 -6.42
C ASP A 23 7.34 -5.78 -6.48
N ILE A 24 7.90 -5.47 -7.66
CA ILE A 24 8.74 -4.29 -7.89
C ILE A 24 7.91 -3.01 -7.71
N ILE A 25 6.75 -2.93 -8.37
CA ILE A 25 5.83 -1.78 -8.27
C ILE A 25 5.46 -1.51 -6.82
N SER A 26 5.09 -2.55 -6.07
CA SER A 26 4.63 -2.40 -4.69
C SER A 26 5.79 -1.98 -3.79
N ARG A 27 6.99 -2.53 -3.99
CA ARG A 27 8.19 -2.13 -3.22
C ARG A 27 8.52 -0.66 -3.44
N GLU A 28 8.58 -0.21 -4.69
CA GLU A 28 8.87 1.19 -5.00
C GLU A 28 7.80 2.14 -4.41
N PHE A 29 6.52 1.72 -4.47
CA PHE A 29 5.42 2.46 -3.86
C PHE A 29 5.61 2.61 -2.35
N PHE A 30 5.80 1.50 -1.62
CA PHE A 30 5.93 1.54 -0.16
C PHE A 30 7.24 2.19 0.29
N ASP A 31 8.33 2.13 -0.49
CA ASP A 31 9.56 2.88 -0.22
C ASP A 31 9.35 4.40 -0.33
N SER A 32 8.55 4.85 -1.30
CA SER A 32 8.16 6.26 -1.43
C SER A 32 7.24 6.68 -0.28
N TYR A 33 6.25 5.85 0.04
CA TYR A 33 5.28 6.12 1.09
C TYR A 33 5.94 6.19 2.48
N THR A 34 6.85 5.25 2.77
CA THR A 34 7.64 5.23 4.02
C THR A 34 8.45 6.52 4.18
N ARG A 35 9.06 7.02 3.11
CA ARG A 35 9.80 8.30 3.14
C ARG A 35 8.87 9.47 3.48
N ALA A 36 7.72 9.56 2.82
CA ALA A 36 6.74 10.60 3.12
C ALA A 36 6.25 10.57 4.58
N LEU A 37 6.01 9.36 5.13
CA LEU A 37 5.67 9.16 6.53
C LEU A 37 6.81 9.62 7.47
N LEU A 38 8.05 9.22 7.20
CA LEU A 38 9.22 9.57 8.00
C LEU A 38 9.52 11.08 7.98
N ASP A 39 9.36 11.72 6.82
CA ASP A 39 9.55 13.16 6.64
C ASP A 39 8.39 14.00 7.23
N ARG A 40 7.32 13.34 7.69
CA ARG A 40 6.08 13.98 8.19
C ARG A 40 5.51 14.95 7.14
N ASP A 41 5.59 14.57 5.86
CA ASP A 41 5.08 15.36 4.76
C ASP A 41 3.62 14.95 4.46
N ALA A 42 2.68 15.63 5.12
CA ALA A 42 1.25 15.34 4.98
C ALA A 42 0.75 15.45 3.54
N LYS A 43 1.34 16.34 2.75
CA LYS A 43 0.99 16.52 1.34
C LYS A 43 1.50 15.35 0.51
N ALA A 44 2.76 14.95 0.68
CA ALA A 44 3.30 13.80 -0.01
C ALA A 44 2.56 12.51 0.37
N ILE A 45 2.18 12.34 1.65
CA ILE A 45 1.31 11.25 2.10
C ILE A 45 -0.02 11.27 1.36
N ALA A 46 -0.70 12.43 1.30
CA ALA A 46 -1.97 12.57 0.59
C ALA A 46 -1.88 12.23 -0.90
N GLU A 47 -0.75 12.54 -1.57
CA GLU A 47 -0.50 12.17 -2.97
C GLU A 47 -0.39 10.65 -3.21
N HIS A 48 -0.17 9.85 -2.15
CA HIS A 48 -0.19 8.38 -2.25
C HIS A 48 -1.62 7.80 -2.19
N TYR A 49 -2.63 8.58 -1.82
CA TYR A 49 -4.02 8.12 -1.75
C TYR A 49 -4.79 8.45 -3.04
N ALA A 50 -5.65 7.52 -3.46
CA ALA A 50 -6.61 7.76 -4.51
C ALA A 50 -7.72 8.69 -4.00
N VAL A 51 -8.42 9.34 -4.93
CA VAL A 51 -9.69 10.01 -4.63
C VAL A 51 -10.76 9.48 -5.58
N PRO A 52 -11.81 8.80 -5.07
CA PRO A 52 -12.04 8.45 -3.66
C PRO A 52 -11.11 7.32 -3.15
N ALA A 53 -10.92 7.26 -1.83
CA ALA A 53 -10.31 6.13 -1.12
C ALA A 53 -11.17 5.72 0.09
N LEU A 54 -10.95 4.51 0.59
CA LEU A 54 -11.63 3.94 1.76
C LEU A 54 -10.61 3.53 2.82
N ILE A 55 -10.80 3.98 4.05
CA ILE A 55 -10.09 3.45 5.21
C ILE A 55 -11.10 2.66 6.03
N GLU A 56 -10.90 1.35 6.13
CA GLU A 56 -11.82 0.43 6.81
C GLU A 56 -11.23 0.05 8.17
N PHE A 57 -11.60 0.80 9.21
CA PHE A 57 -11.29 0.46 10.60
C PHE A 57 -12.29 -0.58 11.13
N PRO A 58 -11.94 -1.30 12.21
CA PRO A 58 -12.93 -2.06 12.96
C PRO A 58 -14.13 -1.18 13.32
N GLU A 59 -15.33 -1.60 12.91
CA GLU A 59 -16.61 -0.93 13.18
C GLU A 59 -16.83 0.42 12.48
N GLN A 60 -15.85 0.93 11.72
CA GLN A 60 -15.95 2.24 11.07
C GLN A 60 -15.27 2.29 9.70
N ALA A 61 -16.06 2.64 8.68
CA ALA A 61 -15.59 2.98 7.34
C ALA A 61 -15.42 4.50 7.20
N ILE A 62 -14.26 4.96 6.75
CA ILE A 62 -14.00 6.36 6.40
C ILE A 62 -13.82 6.47 4.88
N ALA A 63 -14.79 7.07 4.22
CA ALA A 63 -14.67 7.45 2.81
C ALA A 63 -13.90 8.77 2.70
N VAL A 64 -12.74 8.73 2.07
CA VAL A 64 -11.94 9.90 1.71
C VAL A 64 -12.35 10.34 0.31
N SER A 65 -12.91 11.55 0.22
CA SER A 65 -13.45 12.12 -1.02
C SER A 65 -12.66 13.34 -1.51
N ASP A 66 -11.72 13.82 -0.69
CA ASP A 66 -10.84 14.94 -0.99
C ASP A 66 -9.46 14.66 -0.37
N ALA A 67 -8.39 14.85 -1.13
CA ALA A 67 -7.01 14.66 -0.67
C ALA A 67 -6.69 15.51 0.58
N ARG A 68 -7.36 16.67 0.75
CA ARG A 68 -7.22 17.51 1.94
C ARG A 68 -7.62 16.79 3.23
N GLN A 69 -8.58 15.87 3.17
CA GLN A 69 -8.97 15.08 4.36
C GLN A 69 -7.82 14.19 4.82
N THR A 70 -7.08 13.60 3.89
CA THR A 70 -5.87 12.82 4.21
C THR A 70 -4.78 13.71 4.78
N GLU A 71 -4.53 14.87 4.17
CA GLU A 71 -3.53 15.83 4.65
C GLU A 71 -3.81 16.27 6.09
N GLU A 72 -5.05 16.69 6.38
CA GLU A 72 -5.47 17.13 7.71
C GLU A 72 -5.39 16.00 8.75
N PHE A 73 -5.82 14.78 8.38
CA PHE A 73 -5.74 13.60 9.25
C PHE A 73 -4.30 13.31 9.68
N PHE A 74 -3.37 13.23 8.72
CA PHE A 74 -1.97 12.91 9.03
C PHE A 74 -1.26 14.06 9.74
N ALA A 75 -1.53 15.32 9.36
CA ALA A 75 -0.99 16.48 10.07
C ALA A 75 -1.38 16.50 11.56
N GLY A 76 -2.60 16.05 11.88
CA GLY A 76 -3.05 15.90 13.27
C GLY A 76 -2.45 14.70 14.01
N ALA A 77 -2.06 13.65 13.29
CA ALA A 77 -1.55 12.39 13.86
C ALA A 77 -0.03 12.40 14.13
N PHE A 78 0.75 13.28 13.49
CA PHE A 78 2.23 13.23 13.57
C PHE A 78 2.81 13.26 14.98
N GLY A 79 2.16 13.97 15.92
CA GLY A 79 2.60 14.01 17.31
C GLY A 79 2.61 12.63 17.99
N GLN A 80 1.73 11.72 17.56
CA GLN A 80 1.67 10.34 18.09
C GLN A 80 2.90 9.51 17.68
N TYR A 81 3.58 9.91 16.60
CA TYR A 81 4.73 9.20 16.02
C TYR A 81 6.05 9.97 16.21
N GLU A 82 6.12 11.00 17.07
CA GLU A 82 7.33 11.85 17.21
C GLU A 82 8.62 11.05 17.47
N GLY A 83 8.54 9.96 18.23
CA GLY A 83 9.69 9.09 18.53
C GLY A 83 10.16 8.20 17.37
N VAL A 84 9.35 8.01 16.33
CA VAL A 84 9.64 7.11 15.20
C VAL A 84 10.61 7.77 14.23
N SER A 85 11.88 7.34 14.30
CA SER A 85 12.97 7.83 13.45
C SER A 85 13.29 6.90 12.28
N ARG A 86 12.82 5.65 12.35
CA ARG A 86 12.93 4.67 11.28
C ARG A 86 11.70 3.77 11.29
N SER A 87 11.24 3.38 10.11
CA SER A 87 10.22 2.36 9.94
C SER A 87 10.66 1.44 8.80
N ASP A 88 10.54 0.13 9.02
CA ASP A 88 10.80 -0.88 7.99
C ASP A 88 9.46 -1.52 7.60
N ALA A 89 9.13 -1.53 6.31
CA ALA A 89 7.94 -2.19 5.79
C ALA A 89 8.28 -3.58 5.23
N ALA A 90 7.69 -4.62 5.79
CA ALA A 90 7.70 -5.96 5.23
C ALA A 90 6.39 -6.18 4.45
N MET A 91 6.49 -6.56 3.18
CA MET A 91 5.36 -6.57 2.25
C MET A 91 5.26 -7.90 1.50
N GLU A 92 4.03 -8.38 1.33
CA GLU A 92 3.67 -9.50 0.46
C GLU A 92 2.52 -9.10 -0.48
N VAL A 93 2.68 -9.33 -1.79
CA VAL A 93 1.58 -9.18 -2.76
C VAL A 93 0.68 -10.41 -2.68
N VAL A 94 -0.54 -10.24 -2.17
CA VAL A 94 -1.48 -11.34 -1.96
C VAL A 94 -2.35 -11.62 -3.19
N ALA A 95 -2.64 -10.59 -4.00
CA ALA A 95 -3.38 -10.70 -5.23
C ALA A 95 -3.10 -9.51 -6.15
N ALA A 96 -3.13 -9.73 -7.46
CA ALA A 96 -2.92 -8.63 -8.41
C ALA A 96 -3.62 -8.84 -9.75
N THR A 97 -3.92 -7.72 -10.39
CA THR A 97 -4.39 -7.57 -11.77
C THR A 97 -3.61 -6.41 -12.41
N GLY A 98 -3.76 -6.21 -13.73
CA GLY A 98 -3.03 -5.14 -14.42
C GLY A 98 -3.35 -3.69 -13.96
N HIS A 99 -4.35 -3.48 -13.10
CA HIS A 99 -4.73 -2.16 -12.58
C HIS A 99 -4.94 -2.12 -11.06
N SER A 100 -4.77 -3.24 -10.35
CA SER A 100 -4.97 -3.32 -8.90
C SER A 100 -4.06 -4.36 -8.27
N ILE A 101 -3.43 -4.01 -7.16
CA ILE A 101 -2.59 -4.88 -6.36
C ILE A 101 -3.11 -4.86 -4.92
N TRP A 102 -3.23 -6.01 -4.30
CA TRP A 102 -3.49 -6.18 -2.87
C TRP A 102 -2.19 -6.59 -2.20
N ALA A 103 -1.77 -5.83 -1.19
CA ALA A 103 -0.52 -6.04 -0.47
C ALA A 103 -0.78 -6.11 1.03
N ASP A 104 -0.31 -7.17 1.66
CA ASP A 104 -0.23 -7.32 3.11
C ASP A 104 1.09 -6.68 3.57
N VAL A 105 1.02 -5.71 4.47
CA VAL A 105 2.19 -4.93 4.89
C VAL A 105 2.25 -4.87 6.41
N SER A 106 3.37 -5.32 6.96
CA SER A 106 3.76 -5.12 8.35
C SER A 106 4.73 -3.95 8.46
N TRP A 107 4.41 -3.01 9.33
CA TRP A 107 5.22 -1.85 9.66
C TRP A 107 5.93 -2.09 10.99
N HIS A 108 7.25 -2.07 10.95
CA HIS A 108 8.09 -2.18 12.15
C HIS A 108 8.63 -0.81 12.51
N HIS A 109 8.12 -0.23 13.60
CA HIS A 109 8.46 1.14 13.99
C HIS A 109 9.59 1.15 15.03
N HIS A 110 10.71 1.78 14.67
CA HIS A 110 11.83 1.96 15.58
C HIS A 110 11.72 3.35 16.23
N GLY A 111 11.22 3.37 17.47
CA GLY A 111 11.01 4.64 18.17
C GLY A 111 9.88 4.70 19.19
N GLY A 112 9.37 3.55 19.64
CA GLY A 112 8.37 3.48 20.73
C GLY A 112 6.91 3.47 20.28
N ALA A 113 6.63 3.62 18.99
CA ALA A 113 5.33 3.24 18.43
C ALA A 113 5.22 1.71 18.32
N PRO A 114 4.02 1.12 18.50
CA PRO A 114 3.82 -0.31 18.30
C PRO A 114 4.00 -0.68 16.84
N ASP A 115 4.35 -1.94 16.56
CA ASP A 115 4.29 -2.48 15.21
C ASP A 115 2.83 -2.54 14.73
N GLU A 116 2.64 -2.32 13.44
CA GLU A 116 1.32 -2.30 12.80
C GLU A 116 1.28 -3.27 11.62
N ARG A 117 0.10 -3.76 11.27
CA ARG A 117 -0.12 -4.55 10.05
C ARG A 117 -1.35 -4.03 9.34
N SER A 118 -1.31 -3.96 8.01
CA SER A 118 -2.41 -3.45 7.20
C SER A 118 -2.45 -4.11 5.84
N MET A 119 -3.67 -4.36 5.35
CA MET A 119 -3.93 -4.70 3.96
C MET A 119 -4.15 -3.42 3.16
N TYR A 120 -3.43 -3.28 2.05
CA TYR A 120 -3.57 -2.16 1.13
C TYR A 120 -4.05 -2.64 -0.23
N GLN A 121 -5.02 -1.93 -0.80
CA GLN A 121 -5.29 -2.01 -2.23
C GLN A 121 -4.63 -0.83 -2.92
N LEU A 122 -3.62 -1.11 -3.74
CA LEU A 122 -3.09 -0.16 -4.72
C LEU A 122 -3.92 -0.25 -5.99
N VAL A 123 -4.26 0.89 -6.58
CA VAL A 123 -4.90 0.98 -7.89
C VAL A 123 -4.10 1.89 -8.81
N ARG A 124 -4.11 1.56 -10.10
CA ARG A 124 -3.50 2.40 -11.12
C ARG A 124 -4.41 3.61 -11.40
N ASN A 125 -3.90 4.81 -11.15
CA ASN A 125 -4.54 6.09 -11.44
C ASN A 125 -3.69 6.86 -12.45
N GLY A 126 -4.04 6.72 -13.74
CA GLY A 126 -3.20 7.19 -14.84
C GLY A 126 -1.85 6.47 -14.88
N ASP A 127 -0.77 7.22 -14.71
CA ASP A 127 0.61 6.70 -14.71
C ASP A 127 1.15 6.42 -13.29
N LYS A 128 0.34 6.65 -12.25
CA LYS A 128 0.74 6.43 -10.85
C LYS A 128 -0.04 5.28 -10.22
N TRP A 129 0.53 4.70 -9.17
CA TRP A 129 -0.17 3.82 -8.25
C TRP A 129 -0.54 4.59 -6.98
N THR A 130 -1.73 4.33 -6.45
CA THR A 130 -2.28 5.02 -5.28
C THR A 130 -3.08 4.06 -4.41
N ILE A 131 -3.14 4.30 -3.10
CA ILE A 131 -3.95 3.56 -2.13
C ILE A 131 -5.42 3.89 -2.35
N ALA A 132 -6.21 2.91 -2.77
CA ALA A 132 -7.67 3.00 -2.81
C ALA A 132 -8.32 2.46 -1.54
N VAL A 133 -7.72 1.45 -0.91
CA VAL A 133 -8.22 0.85 0.33
C VAL A 133 -7.07 0.66 1.30
N LEU A 134 -7.30 1.00 2.57
CA LEU A 134 -6.45 0.66 3.71
C LEU A 134 -7.32 -0.03 4.76
N THR A 135 -6.92 -1.22 5.19
CA THR A 135 -7.58 -1.96 6.28
C THR A 135 -6.53 -2.37 7.31
N PRO A 136 -6.55 -1.83 8.54
CA PRO A 136 -5.72 -2.33 9.61
C PRO A 136 -6.06 -3.79 9.91
N LEU A 137 -5.03 -4.61 10.11
CA LEU A 137 -5.16 -6.01 10.48
C LEU A 137 -4.68 -6.20 11.92
N ASP A 138 -5.03 -7.34 12.51
CA ASP A 138 -4.40 -7.78 13.75
C ASP A 138 -2.89 -8.00 13.50
N ALA A 139 -2.06 -7.41 14.36
CA ALA A 139 -0.60 -7.53 14.31
C ALA A 139 -0.12 -8.91 14.79
#